data_AF-B7AQG1-F1
#
_entry.id   AF-B7AQG1-F1
#
_cell.length_a   1.000
_cell.length_b   1.000
_cell.length_c   1.000
_cell.angle_alpha   90.00
_cell.angle_beta   90.00
_cell.angle_gamma   90.00
#
_symmetry.space_group_name_H-M   'P 1'
#
loop_
_entity.id
_entity.type
_entity.pdbx_description
1 polymer ?
#
loop_
_entity_poly.entity_id
_entity_poly.type
_entity_poly.pdbx_seq_one_letter_code
_entity_poly.pdbx_strand_id
1 'polypeptide(L)'
;MRYHNLGGYFKHLLVLALLCALLAGCSNAQQQTEIDNASYSGAAEASQTDAGDAQQQAAGDTLYGIPVYTGRPYVELNGNIPEFTDAEKNTNVFETYSELDPLGRCQTAYANVCQEIMPAEKRGPIGNVKPTGWHTVNYHELIDGNYLYNRCHLIAYELAGENANEKNLITGTRYLNITGMLPFEIRLLHL
;
A
#
# COMPACT_ATOMS: atom_id res chain seq x y z
N MET A 1 71.09 -20.26 6.42
CA MET A 1 70.19 -21.26 7.05
C MET A 1 68.81 -20.63 7.19
N ARG A 2 67.79 -21.34 6.69
CA ARG A 2 66.40 -20.90 6.55
C ARG A 2 65.69 -20.86 7.91
N TYR A 3 64.89 -19.83 8.17
CA TYR A 3 63.73 -19.94 9.05
C TYR A 3 62.50 -19.38 8.35
N HIS A 4 61.42 -20.16 8.45
CA HIS A 4 60.23 -20.11 7.62
C HIS A 4 59.21 -19.08 8.13
N ASN A 5 58.42 -18.61 7.17
CA ASN A 5 57.31 -17.67 7.30
C ASN A 5 56.15 -18.31 8.11
N LEU A 6 55.94 -17.84 9.34
CA LEU A 6 54.89 -18.33 10.27
C LEU A 6 53.55 -17.56 10.14
N GLY A 7 53.31 -16.86 9.02
CA GLY A 7 52.13 -16.01 8.84
C GLY A 7 50.87 -16.72 8.28
N GLY A 8 50.98 -17.95 7.79
CA GLY A 8 49.89 -18.65 7.10
C GLY A 8 48.94 -19.46 7.99
N TYR A 9 49.40 -19.93 9.14
CA TYR A 9 48.64 -20.88 9.97
C TYR A 9 47.63 -20.22 10.92
N PHE A 10 47.76 -18.92 11.19
CA PHE A 10 46.87 -18.21 12.11
C PHE A 10 45.51 -17.86 11.48
N LYS A 11 45.44 -17.73 10.15
CA LYS A 11 44.19 -17.44 9.43
C LYS A 11 43.31 -18.68 9.22
N HIS A 12 43.90 -19.88 9.12
CA HIS A 12 43.13 -21.12 9.01
C HIS A 12 42.62 -21.64 10.37
N LEU A 13 43.30 -21.31 11.47
CA LEU A 13 42.85 -21.68 12.82
C LEU A 13 41.59 -20.90 13.26
N LEU A 14 41.41 -19.68 12.75
CA LEU A 14 40.24 -18.83 13.05
C LEU A 14 39.01 -19.19 12.21
N VAL A 15 39.20 -19.78 11.03
CA VAL A 15 38.11 -20.25 10.14
C VAL A 15 37.55 -21.61 10.59
N LEU A 16 38.34 -22.45 11.27
CA LEU A 16 37.89 -23.76 11.76
C LEU A 16 37.07 -23.67 13.08
N ALA A 17 37.22 -22.59 13.85
CA ALA A 17 36.47 -22.39 15.09
C ALA A 17 35.04 -21.85 14.90
N LEU A 18 34.75 -21.20 13.75
CA LEU A 18 33.40 -20.69 13.45
C LEU A 18 32.48 -21.72 12.78
N LEU A 19 33.02 -22.86 12.31
CA LEU A 19 32.24 -23.92 11.66
C LEU A 19 31.68 -24.97 12.64
N CYS A 20 32.16 -25.01 13.89
CA CYS A 20 31.72 -25.98 14.90
C CYS A 20 30.50 -25.52 15.73
N ALA A 21 29.96 -24.33 15.49
CA ALA A 21 28.78 -23.82 16.21
C ALA A 21 27.43 -24.17 15.54
N LEU A 22 27.42 -24.97 14.47
CA LEU A 22 26.21 -25.33 13.71
C LEU A 22 25.75 -26.78 13.88
N LEU A 23 26.30 -27.57 14.81
CA LEU A 23 25.95 -28.99 14.98
C LEU A 23 25.78 -29.44 16.44
N ALA A 24 24.86 -28.83 17.17
CA ALA A 24 24.28 -29.45 18.37
C ALA A 24 22.78 -29.09 18.47
N GLY A 25 21.94 -30.02 18.04
CA GLY A 25 20.49 -29.96 18.21
C GLY A 25 20.00 -30.66 19.49
N CYS A 26 18.69 -30.51 19.68
CA CYS A 26 17.75 -31.42 20.35
C CYS A 26 17.35 -31.19 21.84
N SER A 27 16.14 -30.63 21.97
CA SER A 27 14.90 -31.19 22.60
C SER A 27 14.53 -31.01 24.09
N ASN A 28 13.32 -30.42 24.23
CA ASN A 28 12.14 -30.66 25.07
C ASN A 28 12.16 -30.57 26.61
N ALA A 29 11.29 -29.70 27.14
CA ALA A 29 10.35 -30.03 28.22
C ALA A 29 9.10 -29.13 28.15
N GLN A 30 7.92 -29.77 28.08
CA GLN A 30 6.60 -29.17 28.26
C GLN A 30 6.39 -28.79 29.73
N GLN A 31 5.71 -27.67 29.99
CA GLN A 31 4.84 -27.56 31.16
C GLN A 31 3.51 -26.94 30.76
N GLN A 32 2.47 -27.61 31.21
CA GLN A 32 1.06 -27.48 30.88
C GLN A 32 0.36 -26.82 32.07
N THR A 33 -0.53 -25.87 31.81
CA THR A 33 -1.56 -25.43 32.77
C THR A 33 -2.89 -25.28 32.03
N GLU A 34 -3.89 -25.99 32.55
CA GLU A 34 -5.28 -26.09 32.08
C GLU A 34 -6.06 -24.78 32.31
N ILE A 35 -6.75 -24.26 31.29
CA ILE A 35 -8.22 -24.23 31.05
C ILE A 35 -9.05 -23.43 32.07
N ASP A 36 -9.68 -22.35 31.59
CA ASP A 36 -11.13 -22.14 31.70
C ASP A 36 -11.66 -21.52 30.40
N ASN A 37 -12.50 -22.30 29.70
CA ASN A 37 -13.17 -21.95 28.46
C ASN A 37 -14.62 -21.53 28.76
N ALA A 38 -15.02 -20.36 28.26
CA ALA A 38 -16.42 -20.05 27.98
C ALA A 38 -16.56 -19.63 26.50
N SER A 39 -16.84 -20.65 25.69
CA SER A 39 -17.63 -20.67 24.45
C SER A 39 -17.94 -19.35 23.72
N TYR A 40 -17.51 -19.27 22.45
CA TYR A 40 -18.48 -19.26 21.35
C TYR A 40 -17.91 -19.93 20.10
N SER A 41 -18.61 -20.97 19.66
CA SER A 41 -18.37 -21.84 18.53
C SER A 41 -18.87 -21.24 17.22
N GLY A 42 -18.20 -21.55 16.11
CA GLY A 42 -18.82 -21.52 14.79
C GLY A 42 -17.86 -21.32 13.64
N ALA A 43 -17.10 -22.36 13.29
CA ALA A 43 -16.43 -22.46 12.00
C ALA A 43 -17.43 -22.92 10.92
N ALA A 44 -17.31 -22.36 9.71
CA ALA A 44 -17.56 -23.10 8.47
C ALA A 44 -16.89 -22.37 7.28
N GLU A 45 -15.81 -22.96 6.78
CA GLU A 45 -15.39 -22.80 5.38
C GLU A 45 -16.27 -23.70 4.49
N ALA A 46 -16.62 -23.24 3.28
CA ALA A 46 -16.25 -23.94 2.03
C ALA A 46 -16.84 -23.28 0.76
N SER A 47 -15.94 -23.12 -0.21
CA SER A 47 -16.10 -23.38 -1.66
C SER A 47 -16.79 -22.37 -2.58
N GLN A 48 -16.09 -22.14 -3.70
CA GLN A 48 -16.53 -21.45 -4.91
C GLN A 48 -17.66 -22.19 -5.63
N THR A 49 -18.61 -21.42 -6.18
CA THR A 49 -19.35 -21.74 -7.40
C THR A 49 -19.49 -20.47 -8.24
N ASP A 50 -19.21 -20.61 -9.53
CA ASP A 50 -19.30 -19.61 -10.59
C ASP A 50 -20.74 -19.47 -11.13
N ALA A 51 -20.96 -18.32 -11.79
CA ALA A 51 -22.03 -17.91 -12.70
C ALA A 51 -23.40 -17.45 -12.14
N GLY A 52 -23.75 -16.21 -12.46
CA GLY A 52 -25.14 -15.86 -12.84
C GLY A 52 -25.82 -14.69 -12.13
N ASP A 53 -25.68 -13.51 -12.73
CA ASP A 53 -26.70 -12.46 -12.91
C ASP A 53 -27.13 -11.53 -11.74
N ALA A 54 -26.70 -10.28 -11.93
CA ALA A 54 -27.37 -9.00 -11.75
C ALA A 54 -28.54 -8.79 -10.77
N GLN A 55 -28.34 -7.70 -10.01
CA GLN A 55 -29.31 -6.71 -9.54
C GLN A 55 -30.23 -7.06 -8.36
N GLN A 56 -29.81 -6.60 -7.18
CA GLN A 56 -30.66 -5.66 -6.44
C GLN A 56 -29.78 -4.61 -5.75
N GLN A 57 -29.63 -3.46 -6.40
CA GLN A 57 -28.99 -2.29 -5.83
C GLN A 57 -29.93 -1.78 -4.74
N ALA A 58 -29.58 -2.05 -3.48
CA ALA A 58 -30.25 -1.47 -2.34
C ALA A 58 -30.04 0.06 -2.41
N ALA A 59 -31.03 0.76 -2.95
CA ALA A 59 -31.16 2.20 -2.85
C ALA A 59 -31.47 2.55 -1.38
N GLY A 60 -30.46 2.44 -0.53
CA GLY A 60 -30.39 3.20 0.70
C GLY A 60 -30.07 4.63 0.30
N ASP A 61 -31.00 5.55 0.58
CA ASP A 61 -30.79 6.99 0.38
C ASP A 61 -29.64 7.46 1.27
N THR A 62 -28.47 7.53 0.67
CA THR A 62 -27.22 7.93 1.29
C THR A 62 -26.92 9.36 0.91
N LEU A 63 -26.33 10.11 1.84
CA LEU A 63 -25.79 11.44 1.58
C LEU A 63 -24.92 11.39 0.30
N TYR A 64 -25.32 12.14 -0.74
CA TYR A 64 -24.68 12.21 -2.06
C TYR A 64 -24.74 10.93 -2.94
N GLY A 65 -25.67 9.99 -2.69
CA GLY A 65 -25.85 8.82 -3.56
C GLY A 65 -24.72 7.77 -3.51
N ILE A 66 -23.85 7.83 -2.48
CA ILE A 66 -22.79 6.85 -2.24
C ILE A 66 -23.36 5.67 -1.44
N PRO A 67 -23.47 4.46 -2.03
CA PRO A 67 -24.14 3.34 -1.38
C PRO A 67 -23.48 2.94 -0.06
N VAL A 68 -24.25 2.25 0.79
CA VAL A 68 -23.74 1.71 2.06
C VAL A 68 -22.51 0.84 1.83
N TYR A 69 -21.56 0.87 2.78
CA TYR A 69 -20.35 0.07 2.69
C TYR A 69 -20.68 -1.42 2.64
N THR A 70 -20.16 -2.12 1.61
CA THR A 70 -20.43 -3.55 1.33
C THR A 70 -19.22 -4.46 1.57
N GLY A 71 -18.20 -3.98 2.29
CA GLY A 71 -16.94 -4.73 2.48
C GLY A 71 -15.91 -4.53 1.36
N ARG A 72 -16.24 -3.76 0.31
CA ARG A 72 -15.33 -3.42 -0.78
C ARG A 72 -14.74 -2.01 -0.59
N PRO A 73 -13.45 -1.79 -0.92
CA PRO A 73 -12.78 -0.50 -0.72
C PRO A 73 -13.21 0.58 -1.73
N TYR A 74 -14.03 0.23 -2.71
CA TYR A 74 -14.54 1.13 -3.74
C TYR A 74 -15.97 0.74 -4.12
N VAL A 75 -16.63 1.67 -4.81
CA VAL A 75 -17.92 1.48 -5.45
C VAL A 75 -17.76 1.82 -6.93
N GLU A 76 -18.45 1.10 -7.79
CA GLU A 76 -18.48 1.43 -9.21
C GLU A 76 -19.42 2.62 -9.43
N LEU A 77 -18.99 3.58 -10.24
CA LEU A 77 -19.78 4.73 -10.66
C LEU A 77 -20.06 4.62 -12.15
N ASN A 78 -21.23 5.09 -12.58
CA ASN A 78 -21.63 5.18 -14.00
C ASN A 78 -21.41 3.90 -14.82
N GLY A 79 -21.66 2.71 -14.26
CA GLY A 79 -21.44 1.45 -14.97
C GLY A 79 -19.99 1.20 -15.39
N ASN A 80 -19.02 1.77 -14.65
CA ASN A 80 -17.60 1.78 -14.98
C ASN A 80 -17.27 2.47 -16.32
N ILE A 81 -18.10 3.43 -16.75
CA ILE A 81 -17.90 4.24 -17.95
C ILE A 81 -17.49 5.66 -17.53
N PRO A 82 -16.25 6.10 -17.84
CA PRO A 82 -15.82 7.47 -17.55
C PRO A 82 -16.61 8.51 -18.37
N GLU A 83 -16.87 9.67 -17.78
CA GLU A 83 -17.65 10.75 -18.40
C GLU A 83 -16.78 11.81 -19.12
N PHE A 84 -15.57 11.45 -19.54
CA PHE A 84 -14.71 12.37 -20.31
C PHE A 84 -15.40 12.80 -21.62
N THR A 85 -15.42 14.09 -21.86
CA THR A 85 -15.88 14.70 -23.12
C THR A 85 -14.93 14.35 -24.26
N ASP A 86 -15.40 14.48 -25.51
CA ASP A 86 -14.55 14.22 -26.67
C ASP A 86 -13.38 15.22 -26.79
N ALA A 87 -13.53 16.43 -26.24
CA ALA A 87 -12.44 17.40 -26.15
C ALA A 87 -11.35 16.98 -25.15
N GLU A 88 -11.74 16.31 -24.06
CA GLU A 88 -10.82 15.77 -23.04
C GLU A 88 -10.08 14.52 -23.52
N LYS A 89 -10.68 13.76 -24.46
CA LYS A 89 -10.04 12.61 -25.12
C LYS A 89 -9.04 13.06 -26.18
N ASN A 90 -7.95 13.67 -25.72
CA ASN A 90 -6.84 14.13 -26.56
C ASN A 90 -5.50 13.52 -26.10
N THR A 91 -4.41 13.82 -26.82
CA THR A 91 -3.06 13.30 -26.54
C THR A 91 -2.11 14.40 -26.05
N ASN A 92 -2.64 15.51 -25.55
CA ASN A 92 -1.81 16.58 -25.02
C ASN A 92 -1.13 16.10 -23.73
N VAL A 93 0.16 16.38 -23.59
CA VAL A 93 0.94 16.06 -22.40
C VAL A 93 0.60 17.08 -21.31
N PHE A 94 -0.09 16.66 -20.25
CA PHE A 94 -0.34 17.54 -19.12
C PHE A 94 -0.63 16.78 -17.83
N GLU A 95 -0.36 17.46 -16.73
CA GLU A 95 -0.93 17.22 -15.42
C GLU A 95 -1.29 18.57 -14.78
N THR A 96 -2.38 18.59 -14.02
CA THR A 96 -2.88 19.79 -13.36
C THR A 96 -3.36 19.43 -11.97
N TYR A 97 -2.95 20.24 -11.00
CA TYR A 97 -3.38 20.14 -9.62
C TYR A 97 -4.02 21.44 -9.22
N SER A 98 -5.26 21.37 -8.78
CA SER A 98 -5.99 22.53 -8.28
C SER A 98 -5.32 23.12 -7.05
N GLU A 99 -5.53 24.42 -6.82
CA GLU A 99 -5.17 25.03 -5.53
C GLU A 99 -5.88 24.31 -4.38
N LEU A 100 -5.23 24.30 -3.22
CA LEU A 100 -5.87 23.85 -2.00
C LEU A 100 -7.08 24.73 -1.70
N ASP A 101 -8.15 24.14 -1.17
CA ASP A 101 -9.28 24.93 -0.69
C ASP A 101 -8.91 25.72 0.59
N PRO A 102 -9.80 26.61 1.10
CA PRO A 102 -9.51 27.39 2.31
C PRO A 102 -9.24 26.56 3.58
N LEU A 103 -9.50 25.25 3.56
CA LEU A 103 -9.20 24.31 4.64
C LEU A 103 -7.91 23.51 4.38
N GLY A 104 -7.16 23.85 3.33
CA GLY A 104 -5.91 23.20 2.95
C GLY A 104 -6.09 21.85 2.25
N ARG A 105 -7.32 21.50 1.82
CA ARG A 105 -7.60 20.18 1.23
C ARG A 105 -7.29 20.20 -0.27
N CYS A 106 -6.60 19.17 -0.75
CA CYS A 106 -6.45 18.94 -2.19
C CYS A 106 -7.83 18.90 -2.87
N GLN A 107 -7.89 19.47 -4.06
CA GLN A 107 -9.09 19.44 -4.92
C GLN A 107 -8.78 18.55 -6.13
N THR A 108 -9.43 18.80 -7.26
CA THR A 108 -9.26 18.01 -8.48
C THR A 108 -7.81 17.98 -8.95
N ALA A 109 -7.31 16.76 -9.19
CA ALA A 109 -6.11 16.48 -9.95
C ALA A 109 -6.51 15.86 -11.29
N TYR A 110 -5.94 16.33 -12.38
CA TYR A 110 -6.30 15.87 -13.73
C TYR A 110 -5.06 15.80 -14.61
N ALA A 111 -4.84 14.65 -15.24
CA ALA A 111 -3.69 14.42 -16.09
C ALA A 111 -4.04 13.55 -17.29
N ASN A 112 -3.28 13.74 -18.36
CA ASN A 112 -3.16 12.78 -19.44
C ASN A 112 -1.87 11.97 -19.22
N VAL A 113 -2.02 10.80 -18.62
CA VAL A 113 -0.89 9.94 -18.25
C VAL A 113 -0.19 9.42 -19.49
N CYS A 114 1.08 9.78 -19.64
CA CYS A 114 1.95 9.44 -20.75
C CYS A 114 3.40 9.31 -20.27
N GLN A 115 4.27 8.71 -21.09
CA GLN A 115 5.67 8.46 -20.72
C GLN A 115 6.43 9.74 -20.39
N GLU A 116 6.04 10.86 -21.01
CA GLU A 116 6.66 12.17 -20.85
C GLU A 116 6.51 12.75 -19.45
N ILE A 117 5.44 12.40 -18.72
CA ILE A 117 5.22 12.85 -17.34
C ILE A 117 5.58 11.79 -16.30
N MET A 118 5.94 10.58 -16.70
CA MET A 118 6.39 9.54 -15.77
C MET A 118 7.72 9.92 -15.09
N PRO A 119 8.00 9.39 -13.88
CA PRO A 119 9.22 9.73 -13.15
C PRO A 119 10.49 9.29 -13.88
N ALA A 120 11.45 10.22 -14.02
CA ALA A 120 12.80 9.91 -14.52
C ALA A 120 13.76 9.43 -13.42
N GLU A 121 13.38 9.61 -12.14
CA GLU A 121 14.20 9.32 -10.98
C GLU A 121 13.49 8.38 -10.01
N LYS A 122 14.21 7.93 -8.97
CA LYS A 122 13.59 7.17 -7.89
C LYS A 122 12.83 8.11 -6.96
N ARG A 123 11.69 7.63 -6.46
CA ARG A 123 10.88 8.37 -5.47
C ARG A 123 11.70 8.78 -4.25
N GLY A 124 11.64 10.07 -3.94
CA GLY A 124 12.31 10.65 -2.76
C GLY A 124 11.45 10.54 -1.50
N PRO A 125 11.99 10.95 -0.34
CA PRO A 125 11.20 11.07 0.88
C PRO A 125 10.16 12.18 0.75
N ILE A 126 8.98 11.97 1.35
CA ILE A 126 7.86 12.93 1.36
C ILE A 126 7.37 13.27 2.78
N GLY A 127 8.14 12.89 3.79
CA GLY A 127 7.76 12.99 5.21
C GLY A 127 7.53 14.42 5.71
N ASN A 128 8.02 15.42 4.98
CA ASN A 128 7.84 16.84 5.28
C ASN A 128 6.40 17.31 5.04
N VAL A 129 5.68 16.71 4.09
CA VAL A 129 4.29 17.10 3.79
C VAL A 129 3.35 16.60 4.89
N LYS A 130 2.44 17.45 5.34
CA LYS A 130 1.42 17.11 6.35
C LYS A 130 0.06 17.57 5.80
N PRO A 131 -0.65 16.71 5.05
CA PRO A 131 -1.94 17.08 4.48
C PRO A 131 -2.96 17.45 5.56
N THR A 132 -4.07 18.07 5.16
CA THR A 132 -5.17 18.35 6.10
C THR A 132 -5.60 17.08 6.84
N GLY A 133 -5.81 17.21 8.15
CA GLY A 133 -6.17 16.09 9.03
C GLY A 133 -5.02 15.15 9.41
N TRP A 134 -3.77 15.48 9.05
CA TRP A 134 -2.63 14.61 9.34
C TRP A 134 -2.44 14.37 10.84
N HIS A 135 -2.51 13.10 11.24
CA HIS A 135 -2.24 12.64 12.60
C HIS A 135 -1.48 11.31 12.54
N THR A 136 -0.33 11.22 13.19
CA THR A 136 0.50 10.00 13.12
C THR A 136 0.50 9.29 14.46
N VAL A 137 0.02 8.05 14.46
CA VAL A 137 0.08 7.13 15.61
C VAL A 137 0.73 5.83 15.13
N ASN A 138 1.70 5.34 15.90
CA ASN A 138 2.35 4.06 15.64
C ASN A 138 1.53 2.93 16.28
N TYR A 139 1.06 2.00 15.44
CA TYR A 139 0.35 0.78 15.80
C TYR A 139 1.25 -0.41 15.53
N HIS A 140 2.31 -0.54 16.33
CA HIS A 140 3.34 -1.56 16.19
C HIS A 140 2.72 -2.95 16.06
N GLU A 141 3.14 -3.71 15.05
CA GLU A 141 2.71 -5.10 14.76
C GLU A 141 1.21 -5.29 14.46
N LEU A 142 0.37 -4.25 14.58
CA LEU A 142 -1.07 -4.31 14.30
C LEU A 142 -1.41 -3.91 12.85
N ILE A 143 -0.64 -3.00 12.27
CA ILE A 143 -0.84 -2.49 10.91
C ILE A 143 0.46 -2.70 10.13
N ASP A 144 0.37 -3.22 8.91
CA ASP A 144 1.52 -3.28 8.00
C ASP A 144 2.09 -1.87 7.76
N GLY A 145 3.38 -1.70 8.03
CA GLY A 145 4.05 -0.40 8.03
C GLY A 145 3.83 0.44 9.29
N ASN A 146 3.21 -0.10 10.35
CA ASN A 146 3.02 0.47 11.68
C ASN A 146 2.19 1.77 11.78
N TYR A 147 1.68 2.33 10.68
CA TYR A 147 0.96 3.61 10.71
C TYR A 147 -0.39 3.49 10.00
N LEU A 148 -1.44 4.02 10.64
CA LEU A 148 -2.79 4.02 10.07
C LEU A 148 -2.88 4.90 8.83
N TYR A 149 -2.28 6.09 8.87
CA TYR A 149 -2.39 7.09 7.81
C TYR A 149 -1.14 7.14 6.94
N ASN A 150 -1.36 7.12 5.63
CA ASN A 150 -0.38 7.35 4.58
C ASN A 150 -0.59 8.74 3.99
N ARG A 151 0.48 9.30 3.41
CA ARG A 151 0.41 10.39 2.45
C ARG A 151 0.04 9.77 1.11
N CYS A 152 -1.25 9.83 0.79
CA CYS A 152 -1.79 9.19 -0.41
C CYS A 152 -1.75 10.20 -1.55
N HIS A 153 -1.18 9.79 -2.67
CA HIS A 153 -1.13 10.57 -3.89
C HIS A 153 -2.53 10.60 -4.55
N LEU A 154 -3.01 11.74 -5.07
CA LEU A 154 -4.22 11.75 -5.94
C LEU A 154 -3.89 11.18 -7.31
N ILE A 155 -2.75 11.57 -7.86
CA ILE A 155 -2.12 10.97 -9.04
C ILE A 155 -0.80 10.34 -8.58
N ALA A 156 -0.69 9.02 -8.71
CA ALA A 156 0.45 8.26 -8.20
C ALA A 156 1.78 8.76 -8.78
N TYR A 157 2.84 8.71 -7.96
CA TYR A 157 4.19 9.07 -8.37
C TYR A 157 4.64 8.35 -9.64
N GLU A 158 4.33 7.05 -9.77
CA GLU A 158 4.70 6.25 -10.94
C GLU A 158 3.99 6.71 -12.23
N LEU A 159 2.89 7.46 -12.13
CA LEU A 159 2.12 7.93 -13.29
C LEU A 159 2.51 9.33 -13.74
N ALA A 160 3.02 10.18 -12.83
CA ALA A 160 3.22 11.61 -13.12
C ALA A 160 4.46 12.25 -12.46
N GLY A 161 5.30 11.49 -11.76
CA GLY A 161 6.59 11.96 -11.25
C GLY A 161 6.54 12.94 -10.07
N GLU A 162 5.36 13.41 -9.67
CA GLU A 162 5.18 14.39 -8.60
C GLU A 162 5.45 13.79 -7.20
N ASN A 163 6.63 14.07 -6.64
CA ASN A 163 7.06 13.44 -5.38
C ASN A 163 6.38 14.02 -4.13
N ALA A 164 6.74 15.24 -3.72
CA ALA A 164 6.30 15.86 -2.45
C ALA A 164 5.36 17.06 -2.69
N ASN A 165 4.45 16.95 -3.65
CA ASN A 165 3.52 18.02 -4.02
C ASN A 165 2.34 18.09 -3.04
N GLU A 166 2.22 19.18 -2.29
CA GLU A 166 1.15 19.40 -1.30
C GLU A 166 -0.25 19.42 -1.92
N LYS A 167 -0.38 19.75 -3.21
CA LYS A 167 -1.65 19.73 -3.96
C LYS A 167 -2.04 18.32 -4.45
N ASN A 168 -1.16 17.34 -4.28
CA ASN A 168 -1.35 15.96 -4.71
C ASN A 168 -1.36 14.96 -3.53
N LEU A 169 -1.25 15.41 -2.28
CA LEU A 169 -1.11 14.53 -1.12
C LEU A 169 -2.24 14.71 -0.12
N ILE A 170 -3.03 13.65 0.11
CA ILE A 170 -4.09 13.62 1.10
C ILE A 170 -3.75 12.69 2.28
N THR A 171 -4.36 12.95 3.43
CA THR A 171 -4.37 11.99 4.54
C THR A 171 -5.34 10.88 4.18
N GLY A 172 -4.83 9.68 3.92
CA GLY A 172 -5.65 8.49 3.65
C GLY A 172 -5.18 7.31 4.48
N THR A 173 -6.05 6.33 4.72
CA THR A 173 -5.65 5.14 5.48
C THR A 173 -4.70 4.27 4.65
N ARG A 174 -3.89 3.44 5.33
CA ARG A 174 -3.08 2.40 4.69
C ARG A 174 -3.93 1.50 3.79
N TYR A 175 -5.14 1.16 4.24
CA TYR A 175 -6.11 0.37 3.47
C TYR A 175 -6.57 1.08 2.20
N LEU A 176 -6.93 2.37 2.28
CA LEU A 176 -7.25 3.17 1.09
C LEU A 176 -6.08 3.17 0.10
N ASN A 177 -4.88 3.48 0.57
CA ASN A 177 -3.70 3.63 -0.29
C ASN A 177 -3.31 2.32 -0.99
N ILE A 178 -3.27 1.20 -0.26
CA ILE A 178 -2.72 -0.06 -0.77
C ILE A 178 -3.80 -0.98 -1.35
N THR A 179 -4.97 -1.06 -0.73
CA THR A 179 -6.04 -1.95 -1.18
C THR A 179 -7.05 -1.21 -2.06
N GLY A 180 -7.33 0.05 -1.78
CA GLY A 180 -8.32 0.86 -2.51
C GLY A 180 -7.79 1.48 -3.80
N MET A 181 -6.56 2.02 -3.80
CA MET A 181 -6.03 2.81 -4.92
C MET A 181 -5.03 2.04 -5.79
N LEU A 182 -4.01 1.43 -5.16
CA LEU A 182 -2.90 0.79 -5.88
C LEU A 182 -3.31 -0.19 -7.00
N PRO A 183 -4.35 -1.03 -6.87
CA PRO A 183 -4.75 -1.92 -7.96
C PRO A 183 -5.23 -1.19 -9.23
N PHE A 184 -5.73 0.03 -9.12
CA PHE A 184 -6.14 0.86 -10.26
C PHE A 184 -4.94 1.57 -10.87
N GLU A 185 -4.03 2.08 -10.04
CA GLU A 185 -2.79 2.74 -10.45
C GLU A 185 -1.90 1.80 -11.26
N ILE A 186 -1.75 0.55 -10.81
CA ILE A 186 -0.96 -0.47 -11.52
C ILE A 186 -1.57 -0.83 -12.88
N ARG A 187 -2.91 -0.80 -13.02
CA ARG A 187 -3.53 -1.06 -14.32
C ARG A 187 -3.17 -0.02 -15.36
N LEU A 188 -3.00 1.25 -14.96
CA LEU A 188 -2.59 2.32 -15.85
C LEU A 188 -1.12 2.20 -16.27
N LEU A 189 -0.25 1.66 -15.40
CA LEU A 189 1.18 1.46 -15.71
C LEU A 189 1.45 0.36 -16.75
N HIS A 190 0.48 -0.51 -17.00
CA HIS A 190 0.62 -1.64 -17.92
C HIS A 190 -0.16 -1.46 -19.23
N LEU A 191 -0.65 -0.24 -19.52
CA LEU A 191 -1.22 0.14 -20.81
C LEU A 191 -0.10 0.55 -21.78
#